data_AF-A0A7D5AHF9-F1
#
_entry.id   AF-A0A7D5AHF9-F1
#
_cell.length_a   1.000
_cell.length_b   1.000
_cell.length_c   1.000
_cell.angle_alpha   90.00
_cell.angle_beta   90.00
_cell.angle_gamma   90.00
#
_symmetry.space_group_name_H-M   'P 1'
#
loop_
_entity.id
_entity.type
_entity.pdbx_description
1 polymer ?
#
loop_
_entity_poly.entity_id
_entity_poly.type
_entity_poly.pdbx_seq_one_letter_code
_entity_poly.pdbx_strand_id
1 'polypeptide(L)' 'MAVPKKRSSILKKRIRKNIWKKRGYWAARKAFSLAKSLSTGNSKSFLYDK' A
#
# COMPACT_ATOMS: atom_id res chain seq x y z
N MET A 1 -12.69 -30.38 3.26
CA MET A 1 -12.34 -28.99 2.86
C MET A 1 -13.24 -28.58 1.70
N ALA A 2 -13.68 -27.32 1.65
CA ALA A 2 -14.49 -26.84 0.53
C ALA A 2 -13.62 -26.64 -0.72
N VAL A 3 -14.04 -27.18 -1.86
CA VAL A 3 -13.34 -27.08 -3.15
C VAL A 3 -14.16 -26.19 -4.09
N PRO A 4 -13.53 -25.25 -4.83
CA PRO A 4 -14.26 -24.40 -5.77
C PRO A 4 -14.84 -25.23 -6.91
N LYS A 5 -16.16 -25.17 -7.10
CA LYS A 5 -16.85 -25.90 -8.18
C LYS A 5 -16.49 -25.39 -9.58
N LYS A 6 -16.16 -24.10 -9.71
CA LYS A 6 -15.82 -23.43 -10.97
C LYS A 6 -14.69 -22.42 -10.74
N ARG A 7 -13.89 -22.17 -11.78
CA ARG A 7 -12.87 -21.12 -11.77
C ARG A 7 -13.51 -19.73 -11.72
N SER A 8 -12.89 -18.79 -11.02
CA SER A 8 -13.31 -17.39 -11.09
C SER A 8 -13.10 -16.82 -12.50
N SER A 9 -14.04 -15.98 -12.95
CA SER A 9 -13.87 -15.24 -14.21
C SER A 9 -12.62 -14.36 -14.16
N ILE A 10 -12.09 -14.04 -15.35
CA ILE A 10 -10.86 -13.24 -15.51
C ILE A 10 -11.04 -11.87 -14.83
N LEU A 11 -12.20 -11.23 -15.03
CA LEU A 11 -12.53 -9.93 -14.43
C LEU A 11 -12.52 -9.99 -12.90
N LYS A 12 -13.21 -10.96 -12.29
CA LYS A 12 -13.26 -11.11 -10.82
C LYS A 12 -11.87 -11.35 -10.24
N LYS A 13 -11.01 -12.12 -10.92
CA LYS A 13 -9.61 -12.32 -10.53
C LYS A 13 -8.81 -11.01 -10.57
N ARG A 14 -8.97 -10.20 -11.64
CA ARG A 14 -8.28 -8.90 -11.78
C ARG A 14 -8.71 -7.90 -10.71
N ILE A 15 -10.01 -7.80 -10.41
CA ILE A 15 -10.53 -6.89 -9.36
C ILE A 15 -9.89 -7.19 -8.00
N ARG A 16 -9.84 -8.47 -7.59
CA ARG A 16 -9.19 -8.86 -6.32
C ARG A 16 -7.71 -8.47 -6.28
N LYS A 17 -6.98 -8.70 -7.38
CA LYS A 17 -5.57 -8.28 -7.48
C LYS A 17 -5.42 -6.75 -7.42
N ASN A 18 -6.32 -5.99 -8.04
CA ASN A 18 -6.27 -4.53 -8.00
C ASN A 18 -6.54 -3.99 -6.60
N ILE A 19 -7.45 -4.59 -5.83
CA ILE A 19 -7.68 -4.23 -4.42
C ILE A 19 -6.40 -4.44 -3.60
N TRP A 20 -5.69 -5.56 -3.80
CA TRP A 20 -4.42 -5.79 -3.14
C TRP A 20 -3.35 -4.77 -3.53
N LYS A 21 -3.20 -4.47 -4.84
CA LYS A 21 -2.26 -3.45 -5.35
C LYS A 21 -2.58 -2.03 -4.86
N LYS A 22 -3.86 -1.68 -4.71
CA LYS A 22 -4.31 -0.36 -4.23
C LYS A 22 -3.78 -0.03 -2.83
N ARG A 23 -3.49 -1.03 -2.00
CA ARG A 23 -2.88 -0.83 -0.67
C ARG A 23 -1.48 -0.18 -0.78
N GLY A 24 -0.70 -0.54 -1.81
CA GLY A 24 0.61 0.04 -2.06
C GLY A 24 0.56 1.53 -2.35
N TYR A 25 -0.47 1.99 -3.08
CA TYR A 25 -0.66 3.42 -3.35
C TYR A 25 -0.81 4.25 -2.06
N TRP A 26 -1.58 3.76 -1.09
CA TRP A 26 -1.75 4.44 0.19
C TRP A 26 -0.47 4.47 1.01
N ALA A 27 0.30 3.38 1.01
CA ALA A 27 1.60 3.32 1.67
C ALA A 27 2.59 4.31 1.04
N ALA A 28 2.68 4.34 -0.30
CA ALA A 28 3.54 5.28 -1.02
C ALA A 28 3.18 6.74 -0.73
N ARG A 29 1.89 7.07 -0.67
CA ARG A 29 1.44 8.43 -0.37
C ARG A 29 1.82 8.88 1.04
N LYS A 30 1.68 8.00 2.03
CA LYS A 30 2.12 8.27 3.41
C LYS A 30 3.64 8.39 3.50
N ALA A 31 4.39 7.49 2.86
CA ALA A 31 5.85 7.52 2.83
C ALA A 31 6.39 8.80 2.18
N PHE A 32 5.80 9.25 1.07
CA PHE A 32 6.20 10.48 0.40
C PHE A 32 5.95 11.72 1.27
N SER A 33 4.77 11.81 1.89
CA SER A 33 4.44 12.87 2.85
C SER A 33 5.43 12.91 4.01
N LEU A 34 5.80 11.74 4.54
CA LEU A 34 6.77 11.61 5.62
C LEU A 34 8.16 12.07 5.16
N ALA A 35 8.65 11.59 4.02
CA ALA A 35 9.97 11.96 3.49
C ALA A 35 10.10 13.48 3.30
N LYS A 36 9.06 14.14 2.79
CA LYS A 36 9.04 15.61 2.66
C LYS A 36 9.11 16.30 4.02
N SER A 37 8.34 15.84 5.01
CA SER A 37 8.43 16.37 6.38
C SER A 37 9.85 16.26 6.94
N LEU A 38 10.49 15.10 6.82
CA LEU A 38 11.84 14.86 7.32
C LEU A 38 12.91 15.69 6.60
N SER A 39 12.76 15.88 5.28
CA SER A 39 13.71 16.64 4.48
C SER A 39 13.87 18.10 4.93
N THR A 40 12.87 18.67 5.62
CA THR A 40 12.93 20.04 6.13
C THR A 40 13.73 20.19 7.44
N GLY A 41 14.05 19.09 8.13
CA GLY A 41 14.80 19.13 9.40
C GLY A 41 14.05 19.77 10.59
N ASN A 42 12.82 20.28 10.37
CA ASN A 42 12.04 20.98 11.39
C ASN A 42 11.22 20.03 12.28
N SER A 43 11.09 18.76 11.89
CA SER A 43 10.30 17.78 12.63
C SER A 43 11.05 17.29 13.86
N LYS A 44 10.70 17.83 15.04
CA LYS A 44 11.28 17.45 16.34
C LYS A 44 10.75 16.13 16.91
N SER A 45 9.62 15.63 16.38
CA SER A 45 8.93 14.44 16.88
C SER A 45 9.37 13.13 16.22
N PHE A 46 10.03 13.20 15.06
CA PHE A 46 10.46 12.02 14.32
C PHE A 46 11.97 11.89 14.42
N LEU A 47 12.43 10.98 15.26
CA LEU A 47 13.85 10.64 15.42
C LEU A 47 14.20 9.52 14.44
N TYR A 48 15.20 9.76 13.59
CA TYR A 48 15.83 8.72 12.78
C TYR A 48 17.33 8.81 13.00
N ASP A 49 17.98 7.66 13.12
CA ASP A 49 19.43 7.61 13.26
C ASP A 49 20.08 7.90 11.92
N LYS A 50 21.21 8.62 11.94
CA LYS A 50 21.82 9.20 10.74
C LYS A 50 22.84 8.28 10.10
#